data_AF-A0A3A8EKI6-F1
#
_entry.id   AF-A0A3A8EKI6-F1
#
_cell.length_a   1.000
_cell.length_b   1.000
_cell.length_c   1.000
_cell.angle_alpha   90.00
_cell.angle_beta   90.00
_cell.angle_gamma   90.00
#
_symmetry.space_group_name_H-M   'P 1'
#
loop_
_entity.id
_entity.type
_entity.pdbx_description
1 polymer ?
#
loop_
_entity_poly.entity_id
_entity_poly.type
_entity_poly.pdbx_seq_one_letter_code
_entity_poly.pdbx_strand_id
1 'polypeptide(L)'
;MKTQSLIAALILATALSACATHDVHSPSVALQGKCDQKFNYSIQSTRFDETAQQISHATGCFIQTDLSKTADIQTQPVQGEFSPREAIQKAITGTSLKIVQQSANRIVIQ
;
A
#
# COMPACT_ATOMS: atom_id res chain seq x y z
N MET A 1 -57.49 -49.31 29.64
CA MET A 1 -56.07 -49.09 29.98
C MET A 1 -55.39 -48.40 28.81
N LYS A 2 -54.81 -47.22 29.07
CA LYS A 2 -53.65 -46.57 28.40
C LYS A 2 -53.76 -46.27 26.89
N THR A 3 -53.43 -45.10 26.34
CA THR A 3 -52.88 -43.83 26.84
C THR A 3 -52.97 -42.84 25.67
N GLN A 4 -53.34 -41.58 25.93
CA GLN A 4 -53.16 -40.46 25.01
C GLN A 4 -51.67 -40.24 24.75
N SER A 5 -51.30 -39.79 23.55
CA SER A 5 -49.98 -39.18 23.30
C SER A 5 -50.14 -37.97 22.39
N LEU A 6 -50.02 -36.81 23.04
CA LEU A 6 -49.77 -35.49 22.46
C LEU A 6 -48.31 -35.46 21.99
N ILE A 7 -48.05 -35.18 20.70
CA ILE A 7 -46.74 -34.75 20.20
C ILE A 7 -47.02 -33.70 19.13
N ALA A 8 -47.09 -32.43 19.53
CA ALA A 8 -45.98 -31.47 19.52
C ALA A 8 -45.68 -30.98 18.10
N ALA A 9 -46.19 -29.78 17.82
CA ALA A 9 -45.83 -28.98 16.67
C ALA A 9 -44.35 -28.65 16.70
N LEU A 10 -43.64 -28.91 15.60
CA LEU A 10 -42.32 -28.33 15.34
C LEU A 10 -42.37 -27.68 13.96
N ILE A 11 -42.68 -26.38 13.95
CA ILE A 11 -42.62 -25.55 12.76
C ILE A 11 -41.14 -25.32 12.46
N LEU A 12 -40.62 -26.03 11.46
CA LEU A 12 -39.24 -25.94 11.02
C LEU A 12 -39.06 -24.63 10.24
N ALA A 13 -38.37 -23.67 10.85
CA ALA A 13 -38.07 -22.37 10.26
C ALA A 13 -37.20 -22.52 9.00
N THR A 14 -37.73 -22.08 7.85
CA THR A 14 -37.02 -21.98 6.58
C THR A 14 -36.46 -20.58 6.36
N ALA A 15 -35.24 -20.52 5.80
CA ALA A 15 -34.55 -19.39 5.18
C ALA A 15 -33.94 -18.35 6.15
N LEU A 16 -32.76 -17.76 5.93
CA LEU A 16 -31.99 -17.53 4.71
C LEU A 16 -30.50 -17.83 4.98
N SER A 17 -29.84 -18.67 4.18
CA SER A 17 -28.38 -18.68 4.10
C SER A 17 -27.96 -17.52 3.19
N ALA A 18 -27.68 -16.36 3.79
CA ALA A 18 -27.02 -15.27 3.10
C ALA A 18 -25.54 -15.66 2.91
N CYS A 19 -25.20 -16.20 1.74
CA CYS A 19 -23.81 -16.26 1.30
C CYS A 19 -23.36 -14.82 1.02
N ALA A 20 -22.90 -14.12 2.06
CA ALA A 20 -22.10 -12.92 1.87
C ALA A 20 -20.73 -13.38 1.34
N THR A 21 -20.56 -13.38 0.02
CA THR A 21 -19.22 -13.35 -0.58
C THR A 21 -18.58 -12.03 -0.21
N HIS A 22 -17.89 -12.01 0.93
CA HIS A 22 -16.90 -10.98 1.25
C HIS A 22 -15.63 -11.28 0.45
N ASP A 23 -15.69 -11.06 -0.86
CA ASP A 23 -14.49 -10.95 -1.69
C ASP A 23 -14.09 -9.48 -1.77
N VAL A 24 -13.58 -8.92 -0.67
CA VAL A 24 -12.87 -7.64 -0.69
C VAL A 24 -11.68 -7.66 0.28
N HIS A 25 -10.76 -8.59 0.03
CA HIS A 25 -9.35 -8.31 0.31
C HIS A 25 -8.52 -9.05 -0.75
N SER A 26 -8.41 -8.46 -1.94
CA SER A 26 -7.24 -8.75 -2.75
C SER A 26 -6.03 -8.37 -1.89
N PRO A 27 -5.12 -9.30 -1.53
CA PRO A 27 -3.84 -8.90 -1.00
C PRO A 27 -3.12 -8.20 -2.16
N SER A 28 -3.24 -6.86 -2.22
CA SER A 28 -2.34 -6.03 -3.02
C SER A 28 -0.94 -6.47 -2.64
N VAL A 29 -0.21 -7.01 -3.61
CA VAL A 29 1.07 -7.72 -3.49
C VAL A 29 1.81 -7.33 -2.21
N ALA A 30 1.98 -8.29 -1.29
CA ALA A 30 2.85 -8.10 -0.14
C ALA A 30 4.30 -8.00 -0.63
N LEU A 31 4.67 -6.85 -1.19
CA LEU A 31 6.04 -6.45 -1.35
C LEU A 31 6.56 -6.27 0.08
N GLN A 32 7.32 -7.27 0.53
CA GLN A 32 7.94 -7.30 1.86
C GLN A 32 9.44 -7.15 1.67
N GLY A 33 9.90 -5.92 1.51
CA GLY A 33 11.33 -5.60 1.43
C GLY A 33 11.65 -4.20 1.90
N LYS A 34 12.85 -3.73 1.56
CA LYS A 34 13.37 -2.42 1.97
C LYS A 34 12.47 -1.26 1.59
N CYS A 35 11.70 -1.39 0.52
CA CYS A 35 10.81 -0.32 0.06
C CYS A 35 9.49 -0.19 0.83
N ASP A 36 9.21 -1.13 1.74
CA ASP A 36 7.93 -1.23 2.45
C ASP A 36 8.11 -1.14 3.99
N GLN A 37 9.36 -1.08 4.47
CA GLN A 37 9.69 -0.75 5.87
C GLN A 37 9.46 0.75 6.12
N LYS A 38 8.82 1.10 7.24
CA LYS A 38 8.55 2.50 7.59
C LYS A 38 9.73 3.19 8.26
N PHE A 39 9.91 4.47 7.96
CA PHE A 39 10.92 5.36 8.49
C PHE A 39 10.31 6.73 8.79
N ASN A 40 10.84 7.43 9.79
CA ASN A 40 10.47 8.81 10.06
C ASN A 40 11.35 9.75 9.23
N TYR A 41 10.75 10.45 8.27
CA TYR A 41 11.43 11.36 7.37
C TYR A 41 11.31 12.81 7.83
N SER A 42 12.38 13.56 7.58
CA SER A 42 12.40 15.02 7.66
C SER A 42 13.08 15.63 6.43
N ILE A 43 12.56 15.32 5.23
CA ILE A 43 13.10 15.78 3.95
C ILE A 43 12.41 17.08 3.53
N GLN A 44 13.19 18.14 3.37
CA GLN A 44 12.69 19.43 2.87
C GLN A 44 12.31 19.34 1.38
N SER A 45 11.64 20.36 0.84
CA SER A 45 11.42 20.44 -0.60
C SER A 45 12.77 20.65 -1.31
N THR A 46 13.11 19.75 -2.24
CA THR A 46 14.39 19.76 -2.99
C THR A 46 14.17 19.23 -4.41
N ARG A 47 15.25 19.13 -5.20
CA ARG A 47 15.28 18.40 -6.47
C ARG A 47 15.04 16.89 -6.26
N PHE A 48 14.52 16.21 -7.27
CA PHE A 48 14.14 14.80 -7.15
C PHE A 48 15.35 13.88 -6.99
N ASP A 49 16.50 14.17 -7.60
CA ASP A 49 17.73 13.39 -7.42
C ASP A 49 18.21 13.34 -5.96
N GLU A 50 18.19 14.49 -5.29
CA GLU A 50 18.52 14.65 -3.88
C GLU A 50 17.49 13.95 -2.97
N THR A 51 16.20 14.11 -3.24
CA THR A 51 15.13 13.42 -2.50
C THR A 51 15.24 11.90 -2.66
N ALA A 52 15.47 11.41 -3.89
CA ALA A 52 15.65 9.99 -4.16
C ALA A 52 16.92 9.44 -3.48
N GLN A 53 18.03 10.17 -3.53
CA GLN A 53 19.26 9.79 -2.86
C GLN A 53 19.07 9.68 -1.35
N GLN A 54 18.43 10.66 -0.71
CA GLN A 54 18.17 10.64 0.74
C GLN A 54 17.32 9.43 1.15
N ILE A 55 16.23 9.14 0.42
CA ILE A 55 15.38 7.99 0.69
C ILE A 55 16.14 6.67 0.46
N SER A 56 16.88 6.54 -0.64
CA SER A 56 17.65 5.32 -0.93
C SER A 56 18.75 5.07 0.10
N HIS A 57 19.48 6.11 0.50
CA HIS A 57 20.55 6.00 1.50
C HIS A 57 19.99 5.59 2.86
N ALA A 58 18.90 6.22 3.31
CA ALA A 58 18.31 5.95 4.62
C ALA A 58 17.74 4.53 4.77
N THR A 59 17.30 3.92 3.66
CA THR A 59 16.43 2.72 3.73
C THR A 59 16.98 1.50 3.02
N GLY A 60 17.91 1.67 2.07
CA GLY A 60 18.35 0.62 1.17
C GLY A 60 17.32 0.24 0.10
N CYS A 61 16.20 0.97 -0.02
CA CYS A 61 15.30 0.84 -1.17
C CYS A 61 15.94 1.49 -2.40
N PHE A 62 16.19 0.71 -3.45
CA PHE A 62 16.83 1.23 -4.66
C PHE A 62 15.84 2.03 -5.52
N ILE A 63 16.12 3.31 -5.73
CA ILE A 63 15.31 4.18 -6.59
C ILE A 63 16.02 4.33 -7.94
N GLN A 64 15.43 3.75 -8.97
CA GLN A 64 15.97 3.75 -10.33
C GLN A 64 15.25 4.81 -11.18
N THR A 65 16.01 5.65 -11.87
CA THR A 65 15.48 6.68 -12.76
C THR A 65 16.53 7.10 -13.80
N ASP A 66 16.08 7.80 -14.83
CA ASP A 66 16.96 8.50 -15.78
C ASP A 66 17.17 9.94 -15.32
N LEU A 67 18.30 10.21 -14.68
CA LEU A 67 18.60 11.52 -14.08
C LEU A 67 18.65 12.65 -15.12
N SER A 68 18.90 12.36 -16.39
CA SER A 68 18.83 13.38 -17.45
C SER A 68 17.42 13.97 -17.64
N LYS A 69 16.40 13.28 -17.14
CA LYS A 69 14.98 13.67 -17.24
C LYS A 69 14.38 14.06 -15.90
N THR A 70 14.82 13.43 -14.82
CA THR A 70 14.11 13.52 -13.54
C THR A 70 14.81 14.36 -12.49
N ALA A 71 16.13 14.59 -12.58
CA ALA A 71 16.91 15.16 -11.49
C ALA A 71 16.38 16.51 -10.99
N ASP A 72 16.19 17.47 -11.89
CA ASP A 72 15.87 18.86 -11.51
C ASP A 72 14.40 19.12 -11.16
N ILE A 73 13.54 18.08 -11.21
CA ILE A 73 12.12 18.21 -10.89
C ILE A 73 11.96 18.46 -9.38
N GLN A 74 11.25 19.54 -9.05
CA GLN A 74 11.00 19.91 -7.65
C GLN A 74 10.00 18.96 -7.00
N THR A 75 10.36 18.45 -5.82
CA THR A 75 9.52 17.56 -5.03
C THR A 75 8.86 18.29 -3.87
N GLN A 76 7.71 17.77 -3.44
CA GLN A 76 7.11 18.14 -2.16
C GLN A 76 7.99 17.68 -0.99
N PRO A 77 7.93 18.37 0.16
CA PRO A 77 8.58 17.91 1.38
C PRO A 77 7.96 16.61 1.88
N VAL A 78 8.77 15.77 2.53
CA VAL A 78 8.36 14.49 3.14
C VAL A 78 8.64 14.53 4.64
N GLN A 79 7.60 14.82 5.41
CA GLN A 79 7.64 14.90 6.87
C GLN A 79 6.74 13.83 7.50
N GLY A 80 7.30 12.99 8.37
CA GLY A 80 6.58 11.98 9.14
C GLY A 80 6.91 10.54 8.76
N GLU A 81 6.12 9.61 9.28
CA GLU A 81 6.36 8.17 9.13
C GLU A 81 5.78 7.62 7.83
N PHE A 82 6.65 7.13 6.95
CA PHE A 82 6.29 6.54 5.66
C PHE A 82 7.22 5.38 5.31
N SER A 83 6.76 4.44 4.49
CA SER A 83 7.66 3.59 3.71
C SER A 83 8.33 4.39 2.58
N PRO A 84 9.47 3.95 2.01
CA PRO A 84 10.05 4.55 0.81
C PRO A 84 9.04 4.73 -0.34
N ARG A 85 8.13 3.77 -0.51
CA ARG A 85 7.10 3.80 -1.55
C ARG A 85 6.11 4.95 -1.33
N GLU A 86 5.62 5.09 -0.10
CA GLU A 86 4.74 6.20 0.30
C GLU A 86 5.48 7.55 0.27
N ALA A 87 6.73 7.59 0.72
CA ALA A 87 7.57 8.78 0.72
C ALA A 87 7.79 9.31 -0.70
N ILE A 88 8.10 8.43 -1.66
CA ILE A 88 8.25 8.82 -3.07
C ILE A 88 6.92 9.29 -3.65
N GLN A 89 5.82 8.59 -3.39
CA GLN A 89 4.48 9.01 -3.84
C GLN A 89 4.15 10.42 -3.34
N LYS A 90 4.45 10.72 -2.07
CA LYS A 90 4.27 12.03 -1.47
C LYS A 90 5.18 13.07 -2.14
N ALA A 91 6.46 12.78 -2.28
CA ALA A 91 7.45 13.68 -2.87
C ALA A 91 7.09 14.10 -4.30
N ILE A 92 6.62 13.18 -5.14
CA ILE A 92 6.32 13.45 -6.55
C ILE A 92 4.91 14.01 -6.79
N THR A 93 4.13 14.24 -5.74
CA THR A 93 2.77 14.76 -5.88
C THR A 93 2.77 16.14 -6.56
N GLY A 94 1.95 16.29 -7.60
CA GLY A 94 1.86 17.53 -8.39
C GLY A 94 2.95 17.68 -9.46
N THR A 95 3.83 16.69 -9.63
CA THR A 95 4.83 16.65 -10.71
C THR A 95 4.33 15.77 -11.87
N SER A 96 5.10 15.72 -12.97
CA SER A 96 4.88 14.76 -14.06
C SER A 96 5.39 13.34 -13.76
N LEU A 97 6.18 13.17 -12.68
CA LEU A 97 6.83 11.90 -12.36
C LEU A 97 5.84 10.85 -11.86
N LYS A 98 6.11 9.58 -12.19
CA LYS A 98 5.30 8.43 -11.79
C LYS A 98 6.15 7.24 -11.38
N ILE A 99 5.65 6.48 -10.42
CA ILE A 99 6.11 5.10 -10.20
C ILE A 99 5.60 4.25 -11.36
N VAL A 100 6.51 3.75 -12.19
CA VAL A 100 6.18 2.93 -13.36
C VAL A 100 6.42 1.44 -13.14
N GLN A 101 7.29 1.08 -12.19
CA GLN A 101 7.53 -0.32 -11.78
C GLN A 101 7.92 -0.40 -10.31
N GLN A 102 7.64 -1.55 -9.71
CA GLN A 102 7.92 -1.80 -8.31
C GLN A 102 8.23 -3.27 -7.99
N SER A 103 9.13 -3.47 -7.04
CA SER A 103 9.44 -4.76 -6.40
C SER A 103 9.80 -4.52 -4.92
N ALA A 104 10.09 -5.59 -4.16
CA ALA A 104 10.34 -5.53 -2.72
C ALA A 104 11.47 -4.56 -2.33
N ASN A 105 12.52 -4.44 -3.15
CA ASN A 105 13.71 -3.61 -2.84
C ASN A 105 14.01 -2.56 -3.91
N ARG A 106 13.10 -2.33 -4.88
CA ARG A 106 13.32 -1.37 -5.96
C ARG A 106 12.04 -0.67 -6.42
N ILE A 107 12.16 0.63 -6.69
CA ILE A 107 11.15 1.51 -7.30
C ILE A 107 11.73 2.10 -8.59
N VAL A 108 10.96 2.15 -9.67
CA VAL A 108 11.38 2.80 -10.93
C VAL A 108 10.51 4.03 -11.18
N ILE A 109 11.16 5.17 -11.47
CA ILE A 109 10.53 6.48 -11.67
C ILE A 109 10.82 7.03 -13.07
N GLN A 110 9.77 7.55 -13.72
CA GLN A 110 9.81 8.22 -15.03
C GLN A 110 8.92 9.46 -15.05
#